data_AF-A0A0S8DF67-F1
#
_entry.id   AF-A0A0S8DF67-F1
#
_cell.length_a   1.000
_cell.length_b   1.000
_cell.length_c   1.000
_cell.angle_alpha   90.00
_cell.angle_beta   90.00
_cell.angle_gamma   90.00
#
_symmetry.space_group_name_H-M   'P 1'
#
loop_
_entity.id
_entity.type
_entity.pdbx_description
1 polymer ?
#
loop_
_entity_poly.entity_id
_entity_poly.type
_entity_poly.pdbx_seq_one_letter_code
_entity_poly.pdbx_strand_id
1 'polypeptide(L)'
;MRIAFYAPLKAPTHGVPSGDRRVAGLLMRALAQAGHRVELVSSFRSYARDGDAERQAALRAQGIALGERLAADWQAGPANARPALWF
;
A
#
# COMPACT_ATOMS: atom_id res chain seq x y z
N MET A 1 12.27 1.74 12.15
CA MET A 1 10.99 1.05 12.45
C MET A 1 10.50 0.29 11.22
N ARG A 2 9.48 -0.58 11.34
CA ARG A 2 8.84 -1.25 10.20
C ARG A 2 7.67 -0.42 9.67
N ILE A 3 7.65 -0.13 8.38
CA ILE A 3 6.64 0.68 7.70
C ILE A 3 5.94 -0.20 6.65
N ALA A 4 4.62 -0.30 6.75
CA ALA A 4 3.76 -0.86 5.71
C ALA A 4 3.46 0.25 4.70
N PHE A 5 3.95 0.10 3.47
CA PHE A 5 3.82 1.09 2.41
C PHE A 5 2.75 0.69 1.39
N TYR A 6 1.88 1.63 1.00
CA TYR A 6 0.84 1.45 0.01
C TYR A 6 0.72 2.68 -0.91
N ALA A 7 0.68 2.44 -2.23
CA ALA A 7 0.48 3.49 -3.22
C ALA A 7 -0.87 3.29 -3.95
N PRO A 8 -1.88 4.17 -3.74
CA PRO A 8 -3.23 3.96 -4.26
C PRO A 8 -3.39 4.09 -5.79
N LEU A 9 -2.40 4.69 -6.46
CA LEU A 9 -2.38 4.88 -7.91
C LEU A 9 -1.51 3.82 -8.61
N LYS A 10 -0.18 3.92 -8.47
CA LYS A 10 0.77 2.96 -9.04
C LYS A 10 1.86 2.65 -8.03
N ALA A 11 1.93 1.38 -7.64
CA ALA A 11 3.03 0.87 -6.83
C ALA A 11 4.38 1.02 -7.57
N PRO A 12 5.51 1.05 -6.84
CA PRO A 12 6.85 1.14 -7.44
C PRO A 12 7.15 -0.01 -8.42
N THR A 13 6.51 -1.16 -8.21
CA THR A 13 6.60 -2.38 -9.02
C THR A 13 5.66 -2.40 -10.23
N HIS A 14 4.82 -1.38 -10.41
CA HIS A 14 3.87 -1.32 -11.53
C HIS A 14 4.59 -1.32 -12.89
N GLY A 15 4.17 -2.20 -13.81
CA GLY A 15 4.87 -2.40 -15.10
C GLY A 15 4.92 -1.15 -15.97
N VAL A 16 3.85 -0.36 -16.00
CA VAL A 16 3.77 0.88 -16.79
C VAL A 16 4.46 2.04 -16.06
N PRO A 17 5.46 2.71 -16.68
CA PRO A 17 6.08 3.92 -16.12
C PRO A 17 5.08 5.05 -15.85
N SER A 18 5.28 5.82 -14.78
CA SER A 18 4.57 7.09 -14.52
C SER A 18 5.27 7.90 -13.44
N GLY A 19 4.86 9.18 -13.32
CA GLY A 19 5.22 10.04 -12.20
C GLY A 19 4.83 9.42 -10.85
N ASP A 20 3.62 8.88 -10.71
CA ASP A 20 3.16 8.24 -9.46
C ASP A 20 4.05 7.08 -9.04
N ARG A 21 4.39 6.19 -9.99
CA ARG A 21 5.30 5.07 -9.74
C ARG A 21 6.66 5.59 -9.27
N ARG A 22 7.16 6.66 -9.90
CA ARG A 22 8.44 7.26 -9.55
C ARG A 22 8.40 7.87 -8.14
N VAL A 23 7.36 8.64 -7.82
CA VAL A 23 7.17 9.24 -6.50
C VAL A 23 7.06 8.16 -5.43
N ALA A 24 6.24 7.12 -5.63
CA ALA A 24 6.12 6.00 -4.70
C ALA A 24 7.48 5.33 -4.44
N GLY A 25 8.26 5.08 -5.50
CA GLY A 25 9.59 4.50 -5.37
C GLY A 25 10.59 5.42 -4.65
N LEU A 26 10.52 6.74 -4.89
CA LEU A 26 11.36 7.73 -4.20
C LEU A 26 11.01 7.83 -2.72
N LEU A 27 9.72 7.79 -2.35
CA LEU A 27 9.28 7.81 -0.96
C LEU A 27 9.75 6.56 -0.20
N MET A 28 9.54 5.35 -0.76
CA MET A 28 10.06 4.12 -0.15
C MET A 28 11.58 4.17 0.04
N ARG A 29 12.32 4.68 -0.95
CA ARG A 29 13.78 4.85 -0.85
C ARG A 29 14.17 5.85 0.22
N ALA A 30 13.50 6.99 0.31
CA ALA A 30 13.82 8.02 1.30
C ALA A 30 13.60 7.49 2.73
N LEU A 31 12.48 6.80 2.97
CA LEU A 31 12.19 6.15 4.25
C LEU A 31 13.22 5.05 4.58
N ALA A 32 13.63 4.26 3.59
CA ALA A 32 14.69 3.25 3.77
C ALA A 32 16.04 3.90 4.11
N GLN A 33 16.41 4.99 3.44
CA GLN A 33 17.62 5.76 3.73
C GLN A 33 17.59 6.42 5.11
N ALA A 34 16.41 6.73 5.64
CA ALA A 34 16.22 7.17 7.02
C ALA A 34 16.32 6.04 8.07
N GLY A 35 16.72 4.82 7.66
CA GLY A 35 16.93 3.68 8.56
C GLY A 35 15.64 2.93 8.91
N HIS A 36 14.60 3.03 8.08
CA HIS A 36 13.36 2.26 8.27
C HIS A 36 13.32 1.01 7.39
N ARG A 37 12.69 -0.05 7.89
CA ARG A 37 12.35 -1.24 7.08
C ARG A 37 11.01 -0.98 6.42
N VAL A 38 11.01 -0.71 5.12
CA VAL A 38 9.81 -0.37 4.36
C VAL A 38 9.40 -1.56 3.49
N GLU A 39 8.13 -1.93 3.56
CA GLU A 39 7.57 -3.06 2.84
C GLU A 39 6.37 -2.60 2.00
N LEU A 40 6.38 -2.90 0.71
CA LEU A 40 5.19 -2.69 -0.12
C LEU A 40 4.18 -3.81 0.22
N VAL A 41 3.11 -3.46 0.94
CA VAL A 41 2.18 -4.46 1.50
C VAL A 41 1.04 -4.82 0.54
N SER A 42 0.84 -4.03 -0.51
CA SER A 42 -0.16 -4.32 -1.54
C SER A 42 0.12 -3.59 -2.84
N SER A 43 -0.21 -4.24 -3.95
CA SER A 43 -0.30 -3.64 -5.30
C SER A 43 -1.74 -3.27 -5.68
N PHE A 44 -2.69 -3.34 -4.75
CA PHE A 44 -4.07 -2.92 -4.97
C PHE A 44 -4.13 -1.47 -5.43
N ARG A 45 -5.06 -1.14 -6.32
CA ARG A 45 -5.19 0.20 -6.87
C ARG A 45 -6.62 0.67 -6.64
N SER A 46 -6.78 1.59 -5.70
CA SER A 46 -8.09 2.16 -5.35
C SER A 46 -8.51 3.30 -6.28
N TYR A 47 -7.62 3.80 -7.15
CA TYR A 47 -7.96 4.87 -8.10
C TYR A 47 -8.90 4.43 -9.23
N ALA A 48 -10.11 4.97 -9.24
CA ALA A 48 -11.08 4.95 -10.34
C ALA A 48 -11.20 6.34 -10.98
N ARG A 49 -11.08 6.42 -12.31
CA ARG A 49 -11.02 7.70 -13.05
C ARG A 49 -12.39 8.25 -13.44
N ASP A 50 -13.31 7.35 -13.76
CA ASP A 50 -14.56 7.57 -14.48
C ASP A 50 -15.73 7.99 -13.57
N GLY A 51 -15.57 7.88 -12.25
CA GLY A 51 -16.63 8.26 -11.32
C GLY A 51 -17.76 7.23 -11.21
N ASP A 52 -17.59 6.04 -11.79
CA ASP A 52 -18.59 4.97 -11.78
C ASP A 52 -18.87 4.49 -10.34
N ALA A 53 -20.12 4.64 -9.90
CA ALA A 53 -20.54 4.33 -8.54
C ALA A 53 -20.45 2.83 -8.21
N GLU A 54 -20.81 1.94 -9.14
CA GLU A 54 -20.74 0.49 -8.93
C GLU A 54 -19.28 0.05 -8.81
N ARG A 55 -18.43 0.57 -9.71
CA ARG A 55 -16.99 0.32 -9.67
C ARG A 55 -16.37 0.84 -8.38
N GLN A 56 -16.74 2.04 -7.93
CA GLN A 56 -16.25 2.60 -6.67
C GLN A 56 -16.71 1.79 -5.46
N ALA A 57 -17.95 1.31 -5.45
CA ALA A 57 -18.46 0.43 -4.39
C ALA A 57 -17.70 -0.90 -4.35
N ALA A 58 -17.44 -1.50 -5.51
CA ALA A 58 -16.64 -2.72 -5.62
C ALA A 58 -15.19 -2.52 -5.12
N LEU A 59 -14.53 -1.43 -5.54
CA LEU A 59 -13.18 -1.09 -5.06
C LEU A 59 -13.14 -0.82 -3.56
N ARG A 60 -14.17 -0.17 -3.00
CA ARG A 60 -14.30 0.05 -1.57
C ARG A 60 -14.39 -1.28 -0.82
N ALA A 61 -15.27 -2.18 -1.26
CA ALA A 61 -15.44 -3.49 -0.62
C ALA A 61 -14.12 -4.30 -0.67
N GLN A 62 -13.45 -4.33 -1.82
CA GLN A 62 -12.15 -5.00 -1.97
C GLN A 62 -11.07 -4.38 -1.07
N GLY A 63 -11.02 -3.05 -0.97
CA GLY A 63 -10.07 -2.34 -0.13
C GLY A 63 -10.28 -2.61 1.37
N ILE A 64 -11.54 -2.64 1.82
CA ILE A 64 -11.89 -2.98 3.20
C ILE A 64 -11.46 -4.40 3.53
N ALA A 65 -11.85 -5.38 2.69
CA ALA A 65 -11.49 -6.78 2.91
C ALA A 65 -9.95 -7.00 2.91
N LEU A 66 -9.22 -6.28 2.05
CA LEU A 66 -7.75 -6.31 2.05
C LEU A 66 -7.18 -5.73 3.35
N GLY A 67 -7.70 -4.59 3.82
CA GLY A 67 -7.25 -3.95 5.05
C GLY A 67 -7.49 -4.83 6.27
N GLU A 68 -8.67 -5.45 6.37
CA GLU A 68 -9.02 -6.41 7.41
C GLU A 68 -8.08 -7.62 7.41
N ARG A 69 -7.81 -8.20 6.22
CA ARG A 69 -6.86 -9.31 6.08
C ARG A 69 -5.46 -8.93 6.55
N LEU A 70 -4.92 -7.80 6.08
CA LEU A 70 -3.58 -7.34 6.49
C LEU A 70 -3.49 -7.11 8.01
N ALA A 71 -4.54 -6.51 8.60
CA ALA A 71 -4.60 -6.29 10.04
C ALA A 71 -4.65 -7.61 10.81
N ALA A 72 -5.47 -8.57 10.38
CA ALA A 72 -5.57 -9.89 10.98
C ALA A 72 -4.23 -10.65 10.90
N ASP A 73 -3.57 -10.63 9.74
CA ASP A 73 -2.27 -11.26 9.53
C ASP A 73 -1.21 -10.68 10.49
N TRP A 74 -1.19 -9.36 10.68
CA TRP A 74 -0.28 -8.72 11.64
C TRP A 74 -0.61 -9.02 13.10
N GLN A 75 -1.89 -9.14 13.44
CA GLN A 75 -2.32 -9.49 14.80
C GLN A 75 -1.95 -10.94 15.15
N ALA A 76 -2.14 -11.87 14.21
CA ALA A 76 -1.80 -13.28 14.38
C ALA A 76 -0.28 -13.53 14.36
N GLY A 77 0.48 -12.68 13.66
CA GLY A 77 1.93 -12.75 13.61
C GLY A 77 2.65 -12.28 14.88
N PRO A 78 3.98 -12.51 14.96
CA PRO A 78 4.79 -12.06 16.09
C PRO A 78 4.81 -10.52 16.17
N ALA A 79 4.91 -9.99 17.40
CA ALA A 79 4.81 -8.55 17.64
C ALA A 79 5.84 -7.70 16.84
N ASN A 80 7.02 -8.25 16.57
CA ASN A 80 8.07 -7.60 15.79
C ASN A 80 7.81 -7.57 14.27
N ALA A 81 6.85 -8.35 13.76
CA ALA A 81 6.43 -8.32 12.36
C ALA A 81 5.38 -7.23 12.09
N ARG A 82 4.74 -6.69 13.14
CA ARG A 82 3.72 -5.64 13.03
C ARG A 82 4.36 -4.33 12.56
N PRO A 83 3.74 -3.63 11.58
CA PRO A 83 4.22 -2.31 11.19
C PRO A 83 3.96 -1.31 12.33
N ALA A 84 4.91 -0.41 12.54
CA ALA A 84 4.74 0.73 13.44
C ALA A 84 3.99 1.88 12.75
N LEU A 85 3.95 1.88 11.42
CA LEU A 85 3.33 2.92 10.60
C LEU A 85 2.76 2.31 9.31
N TRP A 86 1.58 2.76 8.92
CA TRP A 86 1.06 2.65 7.56
C TRP A 86 1.38 3.95 6.81
N PHE A 87 2.01 3.85 5.64
CA PHE A 87 2.41 4.99 4.82
C PHE A 87 1.93 4.86 3.38
#